data_AF-A0A6J1F3F9-F1
#
_entry.id   AF-A0A6J1F3F9-F1
#
_cell.length_a   1.000
_cell.length_b   1.000
_cell.length_c   1.000
_cell.angle_alpha   90.00
_cell.angle_beta   90.00
_cell.angle_gamma   90.00
#
_symmetry.space_group_name_H-M   'P 1'
#
loop_
_entity.id
_entity.type
_entity.pdbx_description
1 polymer ?
#
loop_
_entity_poly.entity_id
_entity_poly.type
_entity_poly.pdbx_seq_one_letter_code
_entity_poly.pdbx_strand_id
1 'polypeptide(L)'
;MGILLDDVVLIRPSEKHDEPSVITVNCPDKTGLGCDLCRVILFFGLNIVRGDVTTDGKWCYIVLWVTGNSSTRWGLLKQRLVEVCPSCYSAATLVYFRPEPQSSKPSDMFLLKFCCHDRRGLLHDVTSVLCELELLIEKVKVSTTPDGKVMDLFFIIDTRELMHTTKRQRDTCDHLKHVLGDAMISCEIEMIGAEVMLCSQASSLPSEIAKEPDLNENSPTTSSGAKDVSVTLDNSLSPSHTLVQIVCQDHKGLIYDIMRTLKDYNIQISYGRFNKKERRSCEIDLFIVQADGKKILDQSKQNVLSTRLRMELIHPLRVTVLSRGPDTELLVANPTELSGKGRPLVFYNITLALKLLDIGIFLAEIRRYLIGDQEWEVYRVMLDEGAGSSVPRNKIKDGVRKMLMGWA
;
A
#
# COMPACT_ATOMS: atom_id res chain seq x y z
N MET A 1 32.05 -12.69 12.02
CA MET A 1 31.04 -13.28 12.91
C MET A 1 29.73 -13.32 12.14
N GLY A 2 29.12 -14.50 11.99
CA GLY A 2 27.86 -14.62 11.27
C GLY A 2 26.72 -14.08 12.13
N ILE A 3 25.93 -13.16 11.58
CA ILE A 3 24.64 -12.78 12.15
C ILE A 3 23.76 -14.02 12.09
N LEU A 4 23.20 -14.47 13.22
CA LEU A 4 22.23 -15.55 13.22
C LEU A 4 20.96 -15.06 12.52
N LEU A 5 20.27 -15.92 11.79
CA LEU A 5 19.04 -15.55 11.04
C LEU A 5 17.98 -14.90 11.95
N ASP A 6 17.99 -15.24 13.24
CA ASP A 6 17.11 -14.68 14.26
C ASP A 6 17.42 -13.23 14.67
N ASP A 7 18.63 -12.74 14.39
CA ASP A 7 19.11 -11.39 14.72
C ASP A 7 18.87 -10.37 13.60
N VAL A 8 18.43 -10.83 12.42
CA VAL A 8 18.17 -9.97 11.25
C VAL A 8 17.02 -9.00 11.51
N VAL A 9 15.98 -9.47 12.19
CA VAL A 9 14.82 -8.66 12.57
C VAL A 9 14.48 -8.93 14.03
N LEU A 10 14.55 -7.88 14.84
CA LEU A 10 14.16 -7.90 16.25
C LEU A 10 12.90 -7.07 16.42
N ILE A 11 11.90 -7.63 17.08
CA ILE A 11 10.66 -6.93 17.42
C ILE A 11 10.54 -6.90 18.93
N ARG A 12 10.35 -5.70 19.48
CA ARG A 12 10.04 -5.46 20.89
C ARG A 12 8.64 -4.85 20.97
N PRO A 13 7.59 -5.69 21.11
CA PRO A 13 6.23 -5.20 21.32
C PRO A 13 6.18 -4.36 22.60
N SER A 14 5.41 -3.28 22.56
CA SER A 14 5.13 -2.48 23.75
C SER A 14 4.16 -3.22 24.68
N GLU A 15 4.41 -3.12 26.00
CA GLU A 15 3.50 -3.62 27.03
C GLU A 15 2.37 -2.63 27.34
N LYS A 16 2.51 -1.35 26.98
CA LYS A 16 1.52 -0.30 27.22
C LYS A 16 0.88 0.16 25.90
N HIS A 17 -0.43 0.42 25.96
CA HIS A 17 -1.20 0.86 24.79
C HIS A 17 -0.71 2.19 24.18
N ASP A 18 -0.14 3.09 24.98
CA ASP A 18 0.33 4.41 24.52
C ASP A 18 1.81 4.44 24.10
N GLU A 19 2.56 3.37 24.32
CA GLU A 19 3.98 3.30 23.94
C GLU A 19 4.14 2.58 22.59
N PRO A 20 4.97 3.10 21.67
CA PRO A 20 5.20 2.47 20.38
C PRO A 20 6.04 1.19 20.53
N SER A 21 5.69 0.17 19.76
CA SER A 21 6.52 -1.03 19.61
C SER A 21 7.74 -0.74 18.73
N VAL A 22 8.85 -1.44 18.94
CA VAL A 22 10.10 -1.17 18.21
C VAL A 22 10.45 -2.35 17.31
N ILE A 23 10.70 -2.07 16.04
CA ILE A 23 11.21 -3.02 15.04
C ILE A 23 12.63 -2.58 14.69
N THR A 24 13.60 -3.49 14.85
CA THR A 24 14.99 -3.28 14.44
C THR A 24 15.33 -4.26 13.34
N VAL A 25 15.89 -3.77 12.24
CA VAL A 25 16.36 -4.58 11.10
C VAL A 25 17.85 -4.33 10.93
N ASN A 26 18.62 -5.42 10.89
CA ASN A 26 20.06 -5.42 10.67
C ASN A 26 20.39 -6.47 9.61
N CYS A 27 20.51 -6.05 8.36
CA CYS A 27 20.67 -6.95 7.23
C CYS A 27 21.50 -6.31 6.10
N PRO A 28 21.98 -7.09 5.11
CA PRO A 28 22.61 -6.52 3.94
C PRO A 28 21.65 -5.55 3.23
N ASP A 29 22.20 -4.49 2.67
CA ASP A 29 21.42 -3.48 2.00
C ASP A 29 21.06 -3.91 0.56
N LYS A 30 19.90 -3.45 0.09
CA LYS A 30 19.50 -3.53 -1.31
C LYS A 30 18.68 -2.29 -1.66
N THR A 31 18.79 -1.84 -2.92
CA THR A 31 17.92 -0.78 -3.43
C THR A 31 16.45 -1.13 -3.18
N GLY A 32 15.72 -0.20 -2.56
CA GLY A 32 14.29 -0.36 -2.29
C GLY A 32 13.94 -1.17 -1.04
N LEU A 33 14.91 -1.63 -0.25
CA LEU A 33 14.65 -2.36 1.01
C LEU A 33 13.71 -1.60 1.96
N GLY A 34 13.96 -0.30 2.16
CA GLY A 34 13.12 0.54 3.01
C GLY A 34 11.66 0.59 2.55
N CYS A 35 11.42 0.65 1.24
CA CYS A 35 10.08 0.60 0.65
C CYS A 35 9.41 -0.74 0.94
N ASP A 36 10.10 -1.86 0.67
CA ASP A 36 9.57 -3.20 0.88
C ASP A 36 9.21 -3.44 2.37
N LEU A 37 10.09 -3.02 3.30
CA LEU A 37 9.86 -3.13 4.75
C LEU A 37 8.65 -2.28 5.17
N CYS A 38 8.56 -1.02 4.72
CA CYS A 38 7.43 -0.15 5.04
C CYS A 38 6.11 -0.71 4.49
N ARG A 39 6.13 -1.34 3.31
CA ARG A 39 4.99 -2.01 2.71
C ARG A 39 4.50 -3.18 3.56
N VAL A 40 5.41 -4.03 4.05
CA VAL A 40 5.07 -5.13 4.97
C VAL A 40 4.46 -4.58 6.26
N ILE A 41 5.09 -3.60 6.90
CA ILE A 41 4.57 -2.99 8.14
C ILE A 41 3.16 -2.44 7.92
N LEU A 42 2.94 -1.73 6.81
CA LEU A 42 1.64 -1.17 6.45
C LEU A 42 0.58 -2.24 6.15
N PHE A 43 0.98 -3.36 5.54
CA PHE A 43 0.10 -4.51 5.29
C PHE A 43 -0.39 -5.17 6.59
N PHE A 44 0.42 -5.13 7.66
CA PHE A 44 -0.01 -5.57 8.99
C PHE A 44 -0.82 -4.51 9.75
N GLY A 45 -1.20 -3.42 9.10
CA GLY A 45 -2.01 -2.34 9.66
C GLY A 45 -1.28 -1.45 10.66
N LEU A 46 0.07 -1.53 10.72
CA LEU A 46 0.89 -0.73 11.62
C LEU A 46 1.26 0.61 10.98
N ASN A 47 1.38 1.66 11.80
CA ASN A 47 1.83 2.99 11.41
C ASN A 47 3.21 3.28 12.00
N ILE A 48 4.12 3.78 11.19
CA ILE A 48 5.46 4.21 11.64
C ILE A 48 5.36 5.63 12.19
N VAL A 49 5.70 5.81 13.47
CA VAL A 49 5.65 7.12 14.15
C VAL A 49 7.02 7.77 14.30
N ARG A 50 8.07 6.96 14.30
CA ARG A 50 9.46 7.40 14.31
C ARG A 50 10.30 6.37 13.59
N GLY A 51 11.40 6.80 12.98
CA GLY A 51 12.37 5.87 12.43
C GLY A 51 13.77 6.48 12.33
N ASP A 52 14.77 5.64 12.45
CA ASP A 52 16.18 5.97 12.25
C ASP A 52 16.74 4.92 11.27
N VAL A 53 17.37 5.38 10.19
CA VAL A 53 17.95 4.54 9.12
C VAL A 53 19.41 4.91 8.94
N THR A 54 20.28 3.91 8.83
CA THR A 54 21.69 4.09 8.49
C THR A 54 22.16 2.94 7.63
N THR A 55 22.90 3.23 6.56
CA THR A 55 23.51 2.21 5.70
C THR A 55 24.86 2.67 5.20
N ASP A 56 25.78 1.73 5.01
CA ASP A 56 27.05 1.93 4.31
C ASP A 56 26.98 1.52 2.82
N GLY A 57 25.77 1.22 2.34
CA GLY A 57 25.49 0.72 1.00
C GLY A 57 25.69 -0.79 0.84
N LYS A 58 26.18 -1.49 1.88
CA LYS A 58 26.33 -2.95 1.93
C LYS A 58 25.52 -3.57 3.06
N TRP A 59 25.44 -2.88 4.19
CA TRP A 59 24.71 -3.25 5.39
C TRP A 59 23.87 -2.07 5.84
N CYS A 60 22.65 -2.37 6.25
CA CYS A 60 21.76 -1.38 6.82
C CYS A 60 21.41 -1.73 8.27
N TYR A 61 21.22 -0.68 9.06
CA TYR A 61 20.67 -0.72 10.39
C TYR A 61 19.48 0.24 10.44
N ILE A 62 18.29 -0.32 10.66
CA ILE A 62 17.02 0.39 10.61
C ILE A 62 16.28 0.17 11.94
N VAL A 63 15.82 1.23 12.58
CA VAL A 63 14.99 1.18 13.78
C VAL A 63 13.70 1.93 13.50
N LEU A 64 12.56 1.27 13.65
CA LEU A 64 11.23 1.84 13.42
C LEU A 64 10.38 1.68 14.67
N TRP A 65 9.78 2.78 15.11
CA TRP A 65 8.78 2.80 16.15
C TRP A 65 7.42 2.78 15.49
N VAL A 66 6.60 1.79 15.86
CA VAL A 66 5.32 1.52 15.23
C VAL A 66 4.18 1.47 16.24
N THR A 67 3.02 1.95 15.84
CA THR A 67 1.76 1.85 16.58
C THR A 67 0.73 1.10 15.74
N GLY A 68 -0.20 0.39 16.39
CA GLY A 68 -1.23 -0.37 15.69
C GLY A 68 -2.15 -1.10 16.65
N ASN A 69 -2.90 -2.06 16.11
CA ASN A 69 -3.92 -2.78 16.85
C ASN A 69 -3.31 -3.79 17.83
N SER A 70 -3.99 -4.04 18.95
CA SER A 70 -3.58 -5.06 19.93
C SER A 70 -3.58 -6.50 19.36
N SER A 71 -4.26 -6.74 18.24
CA SER A 71 -4.34 -8.03 17.55
C SER A 71 -3.20 -8.32 16.57
N THR A 72 -2.15 -7.49 16.52
CA THR A 72 -1.03 -7.70 15.60
C THR A 72 -0.34 -9.05 15.83
N ARG A 73 -0.25 -9.84 14.77
CA ARG A 73 0.45 -11.15 14.75
C ARG A 73 1.97 -10.94 14.61
N TRP A 74 2.63 -10.53 15.70
CA TRP A 74 4.06 -10.17 15.70
C TRP A 74 4.99 -11.25 15.17
N GLY A 75 4.74 -12.53 15.45
CA GLY A 75 5.55 -13.64 14.93
C GLY A 75 5.50 -13.74 13.40
N LEU A 76 4.30 -13.62 12.82
CA LEU A 76 4.12 -13.63 11.37
C LEU A 76 4.73 -12.37 10.73
N LEU A 77 4.58 -11.20 11.37
CA LEU A 77 5.23 -9.98 10.91
C LEU A 77 6.76 -10.14 10.87
N LYS A 78 7.38 -10.68 11.93
CA LYS A 78 8.82 -10.96 11.96
C LYS A 78 9.23 -11.83 10.77
N GLN A 79 8.48 -12.91 10.51
CA GLN A 79 8.74 -13.80 9.38
C GLN A 79 8.71 -13.05 8.03
N ARG A 80 7.68 -12.23 7.78
CA ARG A 80 7.56 -11.47 6.53
C ARG A 80 8.64 -10.41 6.35
N LEU A 81 9.05 -9.75 7.43
CA LEU A 81 10.15 -8.80 7.39
C LEU A 81 11.48 -9.49 7.05
N VAL A 82 11.73 -10.68 7.62
CA VAL A 82 12.93 -11.48 7.31
C VAL A 82 12.94 -11.92 5.84
N GLU A 83 11.80 -12.36 5.29
CA GLU A 83 11.68 -12.79 3.88
C GLU A 83 12.02 -11.67 2.87
N VAL A 84 11.80 -10.41 3.25
CA VAL A 84 12.13 -9.24 2.41
C VAL A 84 13.61 -8.86 2.50
N CYS A 85 14.27 -9.18 3.62
CA CYS A 85 15.67 -8.87 3.86
C CYS A 85 16.58 -9.72 2.96
N PRO A 86 17.64 -9.13 2.35
CA PRO A 86 18.62 -9.90 1.60
C PRO A 86 19.30 -10.95 2.49
N SER A 87 19.54 -12.14 1.93
CA SER A 87 20.25 -13.18 2.66
C SER A 87 21.72 -12.81 2.88
N CYS A 88 22.29 -13.14 4.04
CA CYS A 88 23.71 -12.88 4.34
C CYS A 88 24.66 -13.62 3.38
N TYR A 89 24.23 -14.75 2.80
CA TYR A 89 25.01 -15.47 1.78
C TYR A 89 25.09 -14.71 0.45
N SER A 90 24.08 -13.90 0.12
CA SER A 90 24.10 -13.01 -1.05
C SER A 90 25.12 -11.89 -0.91
N ALA A 91 25.50 -11.47 0.31
CA ALA A 91 26.49 -10.40 0.51
C ALA A 91 27.89 -10.78 -0.02
N ALA A 92 28.25 -12.07 0.01
CA ALA A 92 29.49 -12.56 -0.60
C ALA A 92 29.44 -12.57 -2.14
N THR A 93 28.25 -12.77 -2.72
CA THR A 93 28.02 -12.77 -4.17
C THR A 93 27.88 -11.35 -4.73
N LEU A 94 27.35 -10.39 -3.96
CA LEU A 94 27.25 -8.97 -4.33
C LEU A 94 28.61 -8.28 -4.58
N VAL A 95 29.72 -8.89 -4.14
CA VAL A 95 31.08 -8.40 -4.42
C VAL A 95 31.53 -8.75 -5.85
N TYR A 96 30.95 -9.77 -6.49
CA TYR A 96 31.41 -10.27 -7.80
C TYR A 96 30.34 -10.27 -8.89
N PHE A 97 29.05 -10.25 -8.53
CA PHE A 97 27.96 -10.23 -9.49
C PHE A 97 26.96 -9.13 -9.14
N ARG A 98 26.84 -8.16 -10.05
CA ARG A 98 25.65 -7.29 -10.12
C ARG A 98 24.48 -8.22 -10.43
N PRO A 99 23.46 -8.35 -9.56
CA PRO A 99 22.29 -9.12 -9.92
C PRO A 99 21.66 -8.44 -11.13
N GLU A 100 21.62 -9.13 -12.27
CA GLU A 100 20.67 -8.77 -13.32
C GLU A 100 19.27 -8.77 -12.71
N PRO A 101 18.36 -7.87 -13.13
CA PRO A 101 16.99 -7.89 -12.63
C PRO A 101 16.41 -9.27 -12.93
N GLN A 102 16.30 -10.09 -11.88
CA GLN A 102 15.64 -11.38 -12.00
C GLN A 102 14.23 -11.07 -12.48
N SER A 103 13.88 -11.56 -13.67
CA SER A 103 12.50 -11.63 -14.09
C SER A 103 11.79 -12.51 -13.08
N SER A 104 11.13 -11.88 -12.11
CA SER A 104 10.31 -12.59 -11.14
C SER A 104 9.29 -13.37 -11.95
N LYS A 105 9.31 -14.70 -11.83
CA LYS A 105 8.25 -15.55 -12.37
C LYS A 105 6.92 -14.91 -11.96
N PRO A 106 5.98 -14.66 -12.90
CA PRO A 106 4.69 -14.09 -12.53
C PRO A 106 4.04 -15.01 -11.49
N SER A 107 3.60 -14.44 -10.38
CA SER A 107 2.94 -15.19 -9.31
C SER A 107 1.69 -15.87 -9.86
N ASP A 108 1.45 -17.12 -9.44
CA ASP A 108 0.27 -17.86 -9.86
C ASP A 108 -1.00 -17.14 -9.35
N MET A 109 -1.94 -16.87 -10.26
CA MET A 109 -3.22 -16.24 -9.93
C MET A 109 -4.33 -17.29 -9.82
N PHE A 110 -5.23 -17.09 -8.86
CA PHE A 110 -6.34 -17.98 -8.59
C PHE A 110 -7.67 -17.23 -8.65
N LEU A 111 -8.71 -17.88 -9.14
CA LEU A 111 -10.08 -17.40 -9.13
C LEU A 111 -10.79 -18.01 -7.93
N LEU A 112 -11.14 -17.19 -6.95
CA LEU A 112 -12.08 -17.54 -5.89
C LEU A 112 -13.49 -17.14 -6.35
N LYS A 113 -14.33 -18.15 -6.60
CA LYS A 113 -15.76 -17.99 -6.85
C LYS A 113 -16.49 -18.11 -5.51
N PHE A 114 -17.26 -17.09 -5.17
CA PHE A 114 -17.89 -16.98 -3.87
C PHE A 114 -19.39 -16.69 -4.05
N CYS A 115 -20.24 -17.50 -3.40
CA CYS A 115 -21.69 -17.29 -3.37
C CYS A 115 -22.18 -17.24 -1.93
N CYS A 116 -23.00 -16.23 -1.62
CA CYS A 116 -23.52 -16.00 -0.27
C CYS A 116 -24.84 -15.22 -0.34
N HIS A 117 -25.65 -15.31 0.72
CA HIS A 117 -26.77 -14.39 0.91
C HIS A 117 -26.23 -12.99 1.20
N ASP A 118 -26.75 -11.98 0.49
CA ASP A 118 -26.25 -10.62 0.61
C ASP A 118 -26.60 -10.03 1.99
N ARG A 119 -25.67 -9.24 2.53
CA ARG A 119 -25.87 -8.45 3.73
C ARG A 119 -24.92 -7.26 3.74
N ARG A 120 -25.33 -6.20 4.45
CA ARG A 120 -24.48 -5.02 4.63
C ARG A 120 -23.14 -5.41 5.26
N GLY A 121 -22.06 -4.90 4.66
CA GLY A 121 -20.69 -5.18 5.08
C GLY A 121 -20.15 -6.56 4.68
N LEU A 122 -20.89 -7.39 3.93
CA LEU A 122 -20.43 -8.71 3.50
C LEU A 122 -19.08 -8.65 2.78
N LEU A 123 -18.94 -7.77 1.79
CA LEU A 123 -17.72 -7.63 1.02
C LEU A 123 -16.52 -7.24 1.90
N HIS A 124 -16.74 -6.43 2.94
CA HIS A 124 -15.69 -6.09 3.89
C HIS A 124 -15.26 -7.31 4.71
N ASP A 125 -16.21 -8.12 5.19
CA ASP A 125 -15.92 -9.29 5.99
C ASP A 125 -15.14 -10.34 5.18
N VAL A 126 -15.52 -10.56 3.91
CA VAL A 126 -14.77 -11.39 2.96
C VAL A 126 -13.37 -10.82 2.75
N THR A 127 -13.25 -9.52 2.46
CA THR A 127 -11.96 -8.85 2.25
C THR A 127 -11.06 -8.94 3.48
N SER A 128 -11.63 -8.86 4.69
CA SER A 128 -10.90 -9.03 5.96
C SER A 128 -10.28 -10.42 6.05
N VAL A 129 -11.06 -11.47 5.79
CA VAL A 129 -10.56 -12.86 5.79
C VAL A 129 -9.45 -13.05 4.76
N LEU A 130 -9.62 -12.54 3.55
CA LEU A 130 -8.59 -12.63 2.50
C LEU A 130 -7.30 -11.91 2.93
N CYS A 131 -7.41 -10.72 3.53
CA CYS A 131 -6.26 -9.99 4.06
C CYS A 131 -5.58 -10.73 5.23
N GLU A 132 -6.35 -11.30 6.16
CA GLU A 132 -5.83 -12.09 7.28
C GLU A 132 -5.08 -13.35 6.81
N LEU A 133 -5.54 -13.95 5.72
CA LEU A 133 -4.88 -15.07 5.08
C LEU A 133 -3.71 -14.65 4.19
N GLU A 134 -3.43 -13.36 4.04
CA GLU A 134 -2.38 -12.82 3.16
C GLU A 134 -2.61 -13.12 1.66
N LEU A 135 -3.88 -13.06 1.24
CA LEU A 135 -4.33 -13.18 -0.14
C LEU A 135 -4.56 -11.78 -0.71
N LEU A 136 -3.77 -11.41 -1.73
CA LEU A 136 -3.91 -10.13 -2.42
C LEU A 136 -5.02 -10.24 -3.46
N ILE A 137 -5.91 -9.25 -3.49
CA ILE A 137 -6.98 -9.16 -4.49
C ILE A 137 -6.46 -8.27 -5.62
N GLU A 138 -6.21 -8.86 -6.78
CA GLU A 138 -5.75 -8.15 -7.98
C GLU A 138 -6.92 -7.63 -8.82
N LYS A 139 -7.98 -8.44 -8.90
CA LYS A 139 -9.23 -8.07 -9.54
C LYS A 139 -10.37 -8.59 -8.71
N VAL A 140 -11.45 -7.84 -8.67
CA VAL A 140 -12.70 -8.27 -8.06
C VAL A 140 -13.82 -7.94 -9.03
N LYS A 141 -14.82 -8.79 -9.08
CA LYS A 141 -16.10 -8.49 -9.69
C LYS A 141 -17.17 -9.00 -8.76
N VAL A 142 -17.79 -8.08 -8.03
CA VAL A 142 -18.90 -8.39 -7.14
C VAL A 142 -20.21 -7.98 -7.78
N SER A 143 -21.25 -8.77 -7.59
CA SER A 143 -22.59 -8.42 -8.09
C SER A 143 -23.67 -9.09 -7.28
N THR A 144 -24.68 -8.32 -6.90
CA THR A 144 -25.89 -8.81 -6.23
C THR A 144 -26.95 -9.17 -7.27
N THR A 145 -27.49 -10.38 -7.17
CA THR A 145 -28.57 -10.89 -8.01
C THR A 145 -29.94 -10.46 -7.47
N PRO A 146 -31.00 -10.39 -8.32
CA PRO A 146 -32.33 -9.97 -7.87
C PRO A 146 -32.97 -10.84 -6.78
N ASP A 147 -32.51 -12.08 -6.59
CA ASP A 147 -32.94 -12.99 -5.52
C ASP A 147 -32.20 -12.76 -4.19
N GLY A 148 -31.42 -11.68 -4.07
CA GLY A 148 -30.75 -11.28 -2.83
C GLY A 148 -29.49 -12.08 -2.50
N LYS A 149 -28.88 -12.73 -3.50
CA LYS A 149 -27.60 -13.43 -3.36
C LYS A 149 -26.49 -12.61 -4.00
N VAL A 150 -25.26 -12.85 -3.59
CA VAL A 150 -24.07 -12.34 -4.26
C VAL A 150 -23.38 -13.46 -5.00
N MET A 151 -22.85 -13.12 -6.18
CA MET A 151 -21.96 -13.97 -6.97
C MET A 151 -20.69 -13.18 -7.23
N ASP A 152 -19.71 -13.37 -6.36
CA ASP A 152 -18.49 -12.60 -6.35
C ASP A 152 -17.33 -13.43 -6.89
N LEU A 153 -16.53 -12.77 -7.73
CA LEU A 153 -15.35 -13.34 -8.36
C LEU A 153 -14.13 -12.55 -7.87
N PHE A 154 -13.26 -13.20 -7.11
CA PHE A 154 -12.01 -12.61 -6.64
C PHE A 154 -10.83 -13.26 -7.36
N PHE A 155 -10.03 -12.45 -8.04
CA PHE A 155 -8.77 -12.85 -8.62
C PHE A 155 -7.68 -12.57 -7.60
N ILE A 156 -7.16 -13.64 -7.00
CA ILE A 156 -6.28 -13.56 -5.84
C ILE A 156 -4.88 -14.08 -6.15
N ILE A 157 -3.89 -13.46 -5.52
CA ILE A 157 -2.51 -13.95 -5.46
C ILE A 157 -2.22 -14.34 -4.02
N ASP A 158 -1.72 -15.56 -3.82
CA ASP A 158 -1.29 -16.02 -2.50
C ASP A 158 0.16 -15.60 -2.25
N THR A 159 0.37 -14.65 -1.34
CA THR A 159 1.71 -14.18 -0.96
C THR A 159 2.57 -15.27 -0.33
N ARG A 160 1.94 -16.36 0.15
CA ARG A 160 2.64 -17.53 0.68
C ARG A 160 3.06 -18.51 -0.41
N GLU A 161 2.57 -18.34 -1.63
CA GLU A 161 2.76 -19.26 -2.77
C GLU A 161 2.29 -20.69 -2.49
N LEU A 162 1.30 -20.89 -1.59
CA LEU A 162 0.82 -22.22 -1.19
C LEU A 162 -0.55 -22.58 -1.77
N MET A 163 -1.20 -21.67 -2.50
CA MET A 163 -2.57 -21.86 -3.01
C MET A 163 -2.71 -22.96 -4.06
N HIS A 164 -1.60 -23.44 -4.61
CA HIS A 164 -1.57 -24.66 -5.44
C HIS A 164 -1.89 -25.93 -4.62
N THR A 165 -1.80 -25.88 -3.28
CA THR A 165 -2.10 -27.02 -2.42
C THR A 165 -3.59 -27.06 -2.05
N THR A 166 -4.17 -28.27 -2.06
CA THR A 166 -5.57 -28.49 -1.65
C THR A 166 -5.82 -28.12 -0.19
N LYS A 167 -4.80 -28.25 0.68
CA LYS A 167 -4.88 -27.83 2.08
C LYS A 167 -5.09 -26.33 2.18
N ARG A 168 -4.28 -25.51 1.50
CA ARG A 168 -4.41 -24.05 1.52
C ARG A 168 -5.76 -23.56 0.99
N GLN A 169 -6.26 -24.19 -0.07
CA GLN A 169 -7.58 -23.89 -0.63
C GLN A 169 -8.70 -24.22 0.36
N ARG A 170 -8.65 -25.42 0.97
CA ARG A 170 -9.63 -25.85 1.97
C ARG A 170 -9.61 -24.94 3.19
N ASP A 171 -8.42 -24.68 3.75
CA ASP A 171 -8.24 -23.80 4.90
C ASP A 171 -8.83 -22.40 4.61
N THR A 172 -8.67 -21.89 3.38
CA THR A 172 -9.24 -20.60 2.95
C THR A 172 -10.76 -20.62 2.94
N CYS A 173 -11.38 -21.62 2.32
CA CYS A 173 -12.84 -21.74 2.31
C CYS A 173 -13.41 -22.01 3.71
N ASP A 174 -12.70 -22.76 4.56
CA ASP A 174 -13.12 -23.03 5.94
C ASP A 174 -13.10 -21.75 6.80
N HIS A 175 -12.10 -20.88 6.63
CA HIS A 175 -12.06 -19.58 7.31
C HIS A 175 -13.20 -18.67 6.84
N LEU A 176 -13.49 -18.62 5.53
CA LEU A 176 -14.64 -17.88 5.01
C LEU A 176 -15.95 -18.42 5.60
N LYS A 177 -16.11 -19.74 5.65
CA LYS A 177 -17.29 -20.38 6.25
C LYS A 177 -17.41 -20.09 7.74
N HIS A 178 -16.30 -20.06 8.46
CA HIS A 178 -16.29 -19.73 9.88
C HIS A 178 -16.79 -18.31 10.15
N VAL A 179 -16.37 -17.34 9.34
CA VAL A 179 -16.76 -15.92 9.52
C VAL A 179 -18.17 -15.64 9.01
N LEU A 180 -18.58 -16.29 7.93
CA LEU A 180 -19.85 -15.99 7.24
C LEU A 180 -21.00 -16.91 7.68
N GLY A 181 -20.70 -18.04 8.31
CA GLY A 181 -21.67 -19.00 8.82
C GLY A 181 -22.58 -19.56 7.73
N ASP A 182 -23.85 -19.75 8.07
CA ASP A 182 -24.86 -20.35 7.20
C ASP A 182 -25.26 -19.46 6.00
N ALA A 183 -24.82 -18.19 5.98
CA ALA A 183 -25.07 -17.31 4.84
C ALA A 183 -24.33 -17.75 3.59
N MET A 184 -23.17 -18.43 3.75
CA MET A 184 -22.31 -18.88 2.67
C MET A 184 -22.88 -20.11 1.96
N ILE A 185 -23.05 -19.99 0.65
CA ILE A 185 -23.65 -21.03 -0.21
C ILE A 185 -22.55 -21.88 -0.87
N SER A 186 -21.54 -21.25 -1.47
CA SER A 186 -20.41 -21.95 -2.11
C SER A 186 -19.11 -21.13 -2.09
N CYS A 187 -17.98 -21.85 -2.11
CA CYS A 187 -16.62 -21.32 -2.27
C CYS A 187 -15.81 -22.31 -3.07
N GLU A 188 -15.30 -21.86 -4.21
CA GLU A 188 -14.49 -22.66 -5.11
C GLU A 188 -13.26 -21.84 -5.49
N ILE A 189 -12.09 -22.48 -5.49
CA ILE A 189 -10.82 -21.86 -5.85
C ILE A 189 -10.23 -22.62 -7.03
N GLU A 190 -9.99 -21.91 -8.13
CA GLU A 190 -9.45 -22.47 -9.37
C GLU A 190 -8.16 -21.74 -9.75
N MET A 191 -7.17 -22.46 -10.26
CA MET A 191 -5.96 -21.85 -10.82
C MET A 191 -6.29 -21.24 -12.19
N ILE A 192 -5.85 -20.00 -12.42
CA ILE A 192 -6.04 -19.33 -13.71
C ILE A 192 -4.74 -19.44 -14.51
N GLY A 193 -4.82 -19.97 -15.73
CA GLY A 193 -3.68 -20.00 -16.66
C GLY A 193 -3.20 -18.58 -17.00
N ALA A 194 -1.88 -18.41 -17.16
CA ALA A 194 -1.23 -17.12 -17.43
C ALA A 194 -1.78 -16.37 -18.66
N GLU A 195 -2.50 -17.06 -19.54
CA GLU A 195 -3.05 -16.58 -20.81
C GLU A 195 -4.20 -15.58 -20.61
N VAL A 196 -4.96 -15.71 -19.52
CA VAL A 196 -6.06 -14.77 -19.16
C VAL A 196 -5.49 -13.46 -18.58
N MET A 197 -4.21 -13.42 -18.21
CA MET A 197 -3.56 -12.23 -17.62
C MET A 197 -3.32 -11.11 -18.64
N LEU A 198 -3.11 -11.46 -19.91
CA LEU A 198 -2.70 -10.51 -20.96
C LEU A 198 -3.89 -9.76 -21.60
N CYS A 199 -5.11 -10.31 -21.53
CA CYS A 199 -6.28 -9.74 -22.22
C CYS A 199 -7.00 -8.60 -21.46
N SER A 200 -6.49 -8.14 -20.32
CA SER A 200 -7.14 -7.07 -19.53
C SER A 200 -6.47 -5.69 -19.61
N GLN A 201 -5.36 -5.54 -20.37
CA GLN A 201 -4.52 -4.34 -20.33
C GLN A 201 -4.96 -3.17 -21.23
N ALA A 202 -6.12 -3.24 -21.88
CA ALA A 202 -6.57 -2.17 -22.80
C ALA A 202 -7.96 -1.63 -22.45
N SER A 203 -8.02 -0.71 -21.50
CA SER A 203 -9.11 0.27 -21.44
C SER A 203 -8.57 1.62 -21.00
N SER A 204 -8.95 2.70 -21.68
CA SER A 204 -8.62 4.06 -21.29
C SER A 204 -9.31 4.43 -19.97
N LEU A 205 -8.64 5.27 -19.17
CA LEU A 205 -9.19 5.78 -17.91
C LEU A 205 -10.36 6.74 -18.14
N PRO A 206 -11.24 6.90 -17.13
CA PRO A 206 -12.08 8.09 -17.00
C PRO A 206 -11.19 9.35 -16.92
N SER A 207 -11.48 10.35 -17.76
CA SER A 207 -10.71 11.59 -17.93
C SER A 207 -10.50 12.38 -16.63
N GLU A 208 -11.30 12.14 -15.60
CA GLU A 208 -11.29 12.82 -14.30
C GLU A 208 -10.16 12.37 -13.37
N ILE A 209 -9.64 11.15 -13.51
CA ILE A 209 -8.47 10.66 -12.74
C ILE A 209 -7.16 11.07 -13.43
N ALA A 210 -7.19 11.13 -14.77
CA ALA A 210 -6.03 11.43 -15.61
C ALA A 210 -5.61 12.91 -15.57
N LYS A 211 -6.44 13.80 -15.01
CA LYS A 211 -5.99 15.16 -14.71
C LYS A 211 -4.88 15.07 -13.67
N GLU A 212 -3.64 15.34 -14.09
CA GLU A 212 -2.61 15.71 -13.12
C GLU A 212 -3.15 16.90 -12.32
N PRO A 213 -2.96 16.93 -10.99
CA PRO A 213 -3.33 18.11 -10.24
C PRO A 213 -2.51 19.27 -10.82
N ASP A 214 -3.20 20.23 -11.44
CA ASP A 214 -2.57 21.48 -11.83
C ASP A 214 -1.89 22.04 -10.58
N LEU A 215 -0.56 22.14 -10.60
CA LEU A 215 0.22 22.78 -9.54
C LEU A 215 -0.07 24.29 -9.43
N ASN A 216 -1.03 24.79 -10.21
CA ASN A 216 -1.41 26.18 -10.37
C ASN A 216 -2.85 26.43 -9.90
N GLU A 217 -3.25 25.90 -8.74
CA GLU A 217 -4.53 26.25 -8.11
C GLU A 217 -4.45 27.66 -7.48
N ASN A 218 -4.75 28.68 -8.29
CA ASN A 218 -5.22 29.99 -7.84
C ASN A 218 -6.77 30.01 -7.69
N SER A 219 -7.36 28.94 -7.17
CA SER A 219 -8.80 28.87 -6.84
C SER A 219 -9.01 28.69 -5.32
N PRO A 220 -9.88 29.50 -4.69
CA PRO A 220 -10.09 29.44 -3.25
C PRO A 220 -11.12 28.37 -2.91
N THR A 221 -10.72 27.10 -2.94
CA THR A 221 -11.55 25.99 -2.43
C THR A 221 -10.79 25.22 -1.35
N THR A 222 -10.94 25.68 -0.10
CA THR A 222 -10.97 24.97 1.21
C THR A 222 -10.24 23.63 1.43
N SER A 223 -9.19 23.26 0.67
CA SER A 223 -8.31 22.14 0.99
C SER A 223 -7.11 22.62 1.81
N SER A 224 -7.28 22.67 3.13
CA SER A 224 -6.24 23.15 4.06
C SER A 224 -4.91 22.36 4.00
N GLY A 225 -4.86 21.18 3.36
CA GLY A 225 -3.69 20.30 3.37
C GLY A 225 -2.61 20.58 2.31
N ALA A 226 -2.93 21.25 1.20
CA ALA A 226 -1.95 21.49 0.12
C ALA A 226 -0.88 22.55 0.49
N LYS A 227 -1.16 23.38 1.49
CA LYS A 227 -0.27 24.44 1.98
C LYS A 227 0.79 23.94 2.97
N ASP A 228 0.68 22.70 3.44
CA ASP A 228 1.48 22.19 4.56
C ASP A 228 2.62 21.23 4.15
N VAL A 229 2.81 20.98 2.85
CA VAL A 229 3.92 20.13 2.35
C VAL A 229 5.08 20.99 1.85
N SER A 230 6.22 20.85 2.51
CA SER A 230 7.50 21.44 2.14
C SER A 230 8.52 20.33 1.88
N VAL A 231 9.24 20.42 0.75
CA VAL A 231 10.34 19.52 0.38
C VAL A 231 11.52 20.37 -0.04
N THR A 232 12.55 20.46 0.81
CA THR A 232 13.77 21.22 0.55
C THR A 232 14.94 20.27 0.30
N LEU A 233 15.84 20.69 -0.58
CA LEU A 233 17.08 19.96 -0.86
C LEU A 233 18.27 20.87 -0.55
N ASP A 234 19.26 20.33 0.17
CA ASP A 234 20.46 21.05 0.53
C ASP A 234 21.72 20.19 0.33
N ASN A 235 22.73 20.79 -0.29
CA ASN A 235 24.03 20.17 -0.55
C ASN A 235 25.15 20.75 0.31
N SER A 236 24.85 21.68 1.23
CA SER A 236 25.81 22.40 2.07
C SER A 236 26.18 21.64 3.35
N LEU A 237 25.22 20.91 3.94
CA LEU A 237 25.39 20.19 5.21
C LEU A 237 26.17 18.88 5.10
N SER A 238 26.49 18.43 3.89
CA SER A 238 27.25 17.20 3.66
C SER A 238 28.13 17.33 2.41
N PRO A 239 29.42 16.93 2.49
CA PRO A 239 30.29 16.94 1.32
C PRO A 239 29.85 15.92 0.26
N SER A 240 29.32 14.77 0.70
CA SER A 240 29.06 13.59 -0.14
C SER A 240 27.59 13.26 -0.39
N HIS A 241 26.66 13.90 0.32
CA HIS A 241 25.22 13.59 0.24
C HIS A 241 24.41 14.83 -0.08
N THR A 242 23.21 14.64 -0.67
CA THR A 242 22.16 15.66 -0.71
C THR A 242 21.23 15.41 0.48
N LEU A 243 21.00 16.42 1.31
CA LEU A 243 19.98 16.39 2.34
C LEU A 243 18.63 16.71 1.70
N VAL A 244 17.63 15.87 1.92
CA VAL A 244 16.22 16.15 1.62
C VAL A 244 15.49 16.31 2.94
N GLN A 245 14.89 17.46 3.17
CA GLN A 245 14.05 17.70 4.33
C GLN A 245 12.60 17.81 3.90
N ILE A 246 11.74 17.03 4.53
CA ILE A 246 10.31 16.96 4.22
C ILE A 246 9.54 17.31 5.48
N VAL A 247 8.69 18.31 5.37
CA VAL A 247 7.70 18.67 6.39
C VAL A 247 6.32 18.50 5.77
N CYS A 248 5.47 17.68 6.38
CA CYS A 248 4.15 17.40 5.86
C CYS A 248 3.17 16.94 6.96
N GLN A 249 1.90 16.80 6.59
CA GLN A 249 0.90 16.20 7.47
C GLN A 249 1.06 14.66 7.52
N ASP A 250 1.07 14.14 8.73
CA ASP A 250 1.09 12.71 9.00
C ASP A 250 -0.14 12.00 8.43
N HIS A 251 0.08 10.82 7.87
CA HIS A 251 -0.97 9.93 7.41
C HIS A 251 -0.46 8.49 7.43
N LYS A 252 -1.40 7.55 7.53
CA LYS A 252 -1.14 6.11 7.36
C LYS A 252 -0.34 5.92 6.07
N GLY A 253 0.75 5.16 6.12
CA GLY A 253 1.59 4.88 4.94
C GLY A 253 2.56 5.98 4.49
N LEU A 254 2.65 7.13 5.18
CA LEU A 254 3.53 8.25 4.79
C LEU A 254 4.96 7.82 4.43
N ILE A 255 5.60 7.01 5.28
CA ILE A 255 6.98 6.57 5.04
C ILE A 255 7.07 5.66 3.81
N TYR A 256 6.07 4.80 3.59
CA TYR A 256 5.99 3.98 2.37
C TYR A 256 5.89 4.86 1.13
N ASP A 257 5.03 5.89 1.13
CA ASP A 257 4.81 6.77 -0.02
C ASP A 257 6.11 7.54 -0.40
N ILE A 258 6.90 7.97 0.59
CA ILE A 258 8.23 8.58 0.38
C ILE A 258 9.22 7.55 -0.16
N MET A 259 9.34 6.40 0.51
CA MET A 259 10.30 5.34 0.14
C MET A 259 10.03 4.78 -1.26
N ARG A 260 8.76 4.67 -1.64
CA ARG A 260 8.32 4.28 -2.98
C ARG A 260 8.84 5.25 -4.03
N THR A 261 8.63 6.54 -3.81
CA THR A 261 9.12 7.60 -4.73
C THR A 261 10.63 7.54 -4.87
N LEU A 262 11.38 7.38 -3.77
CA LEU A 262 12.84 7.28 -3.83
C LEU A 262 13.31 5.99 -4.53
N LYS A 263 12.63 4.86 -4.31
CA LYS A 263 12.88 3.59 -4.98
C LYS A 263 12.68 3.70 -6.50
N ASP A 264 11.57 4.29 -6.94
CA ASP A 264 11.24 4.44 -8.37
C ASP A 264 12.27 5.33 -9.11
N TYR A 265 12.89 6.28 -8.41
CA TYR A 265 13.96 7.13 -8.95
C TYR A 265 15.38 6.56 -8.74
N ASN A 266 15.48 5.33 -8.20
CA ASN A 266 16.76 4.66 -7.89
C ASN A 266 17.69 5.52 -7.01
N ILE A 267 17.09 6.20 -6.02
CA ILE A 267 17.79 7.02 -5.03
C ILE A 267 18.07 6.17 -3.80
N GLN A 268 19.31 6.23 -3.32
CA GLN A 268 19.74 5.52 -2.11
C GLN A 268 19.74 6.47 -0.92
N ILE A 269 19.27 5.99 0.22
CA ILE A 269 19.29 6.72 1.50
C ILE A 269 20.48 6.20 2.28
N SER A 270 21.42 7.06 2.65
CA SER A 270 22.56 6.71 3.51
C SER A 270 22.21 6.88 4.98
N TYR A 271 21.50 7.96 5.31
CA TYR A 271 20.99 8.23 6.66
C TYR A 271 19.58 8.78 6.55
N GLY A 272 18.70 8.36 7.45
CA GLY A 272 17.33 8.85 7.48
C GLY A 272 16.83 9.00 8.91
N ARG A 273 16.09 10.06 9.18
CA ARG A 273 15.40 10.28 10.43
C ARG A 273 13.97 10.69 10.16
N PHE A 274 13.04 10.03 10.83
CA PHE A 274 11.60 10.29 10.74
C PHE A 274 11.09 10.60 12.13
N ASN A 275 10.49 11.77 12.32
CA ASN A 275 9.88 12.13 13.58
C ASN A 275 8.48 12.69 13.35
N LYS A 276 7.49 12.03 13.95
CA LYS A 276 6.16 12.62 14.12
C LYS A 276 6.20 13.64 15.27
N LYS A 277 5.84 14.89 14.96
CA LYS A 277 5.65 15.99 15.92
C LYS A 277 4.20 16.02 16.42
N GLU A 278 3.93 16.94 17.35
CA GLU A 278 2.57 17.22 17.82
C GLU A 278 1.64 17.68 16.67
N ARG A 279 0.32 17.52 16.85
CA ARG A 279 -0.71 17.96 15.88
C ARG A 279 -0.62 17.35 14.46
N ARG A 280 -0.13 16.11 14.32
CA ARG A 280 -0.01 15.39 13.03
C ARG A 280 0.94 16.06 12.04
N SER A 281 1.92 16.84 12.50
CA SER A 281 3.03 17.27 11.64
C SER A 281 4.14 16.23 11.68
N CYS A 282 4.77 15.94 10.55
CA CYS A 282 5.92 15.07 10.44
C CYS A 282 7.11 15.83 9.86
N GLU A 283 8.28 15.57 10.41
CA GLU A 283 9.56 16.06 9.91
C GLU A 283 10.46 14.87 9.59
N ILE A 284 11.03 14.90 8.40
CA ILE A 284 11.78 13.79 7.82
C ILE A 284 13.03 14.36 7.17
N ASP A 285 14.19 13.89 7.63
CA ASP A 285 15.49 14.29 7.10
C ASP A 285 16.17 13.06 6.48
N LEU A 286 16.50 13.14 5.19
CA LEU A 286 17.11 12.05 4.43
C LEU A 286 18.40 12.53 3.78
N PHE A 287 19.53 11.91 4.13
CA PHE A 287 20.77 12.06 3.37
C PHE A 287 20.78 11.02 2.26
N ILE A 288 20.69 11.50 1.03
CA ILE A 288 20.55 10.66 -0.16
C ILE A 288 21.73 10.80 -1.13
N VAL A 289 21.90 9.76 -1.94
CA VAL A 289 22.81 9.73 -3.10
C VAL A 289 22.10 9.11 -4.30
N GLN A 290 22.62 9.44 -5.48
CA GLN A 290 22.21 8.80 -6.73
C GLN A 290 22.77 7.38 -6.81
N ALA A 291 22.31 6.62 -7.80
CA ALA A 291 22.78 5.25 -8.05
C ALA A 291 24.30 5.13 -8.33
N ASP A 292 24.97 6.23 -8.70
CA ASP A 292 26.42 6.29 -8.87
C ASP A 292 27.18 6.63 -7.57
N GLY A 293 26.46 6.75 -6.45
CA GLY A 293 27.01 7.07 -5.13
C GLY A 293 27.30 8.56 -4.91
N LYS A 294 26.92 9.45 -5.84
CA LYS A 294 27.17 10.89 -5.72
C LYS A 294 25.93 11.66 -5.28
N LYS A 295 26.14 12.84 -4.69
CA LYS A 295 25.06 13.79 -4.41
C LYS A 295 24.45 14.37 -5.69
N ILE A 296 23.19 14.78 -5.62
CA ILE A 296 22.47 15.37 -6.75
C ILE A 296 22.92 16.83 -6.89
N LEU A 297 23.85 17.11 -7.81
CA LEU A 297 24.32 18.48 -8.08
C LEU A 297 23.44 19.24 -9.08
N ASP A 298 22.78 18.50 -9.96
CA ASP A 298 21.93 19.06 -11.01
C ASP A 298 20.62 19.61 -10.42
N GLN A 299 20.42 20.93 -10.55
CA GLN A 299 19.25 21.62 -10.00
C GLN A 299 17.93 21.18 -10.66
N SER A 300 17.95 20.80 -11.94
CA SER A 300 16.78 20.27 -12.63
C SER A 300 16.35 18.93 -12.02
N LYS A 301 17.31 18.03 -11.77
CA LYS A 301 17.05 16.75 -11.09
C LYS A 301 16.53 16.95 -9.67
N GLN A 302 17.08 17.90 -8.92
CA GLN A 302 16.56 18.27 -7.60
C GLN A 302 15.11 18.76 -7.66
N ASN A 303 14.80 19.65 -8.61
CA ASN A 303 13.46 20.20 -8.78
C ASN A 303 12.44 19.14 -9.19
N VAL A 304 12.82 18.21 -10.07
CA VAL A 304 11.98 17.06 -10.46
C VAL A 304 11.68 16.18 -9.24
N LEU A 305 12.69 15.83 -8.45
CA LEU A 305 12.51 15.01 -7.25
C LEU A 305 11.65 15.71 -6.20
N SER A 306 11.92 16.99 -5.92
CA SER A 306 11.13 17.80 -4.98
C SER A 306 9.67 17.90 -5.40
N THR A 307 9.43 18.20 -6.67
CA THR A 307 8.07 18.29 -7.23
C THR A 307 7.35 16.95 -7.14
N ARG A 308 8.05 15.85 -7.46
CA ARG A 308 7.47 14.51 -7.37
C ARG A 308 7.08 14.16 -5.94
N LEU A 309 8.01 14.28 -4.99
CA LEU A 309 7.73 14.02 -3.57
C LEU A 309 6.57 14.88 -3.07
N ARG A 310 6.53 16.16 -3.45
CA ARG A 310 5.44 17.06 -3.08
C ARG A 310 4.10 16.60 -3.64
N MET A 311 4.01 16.23 -4.92
CA MET A 311 2.76 15.74 -5.50
C MET A 311 2.25 14.48 -4.80
N GLU A 312 3.15 13.53 -4.54
CA GLU A 312 2.82 12.27 -3.86
C GLU A 312 2.35 12.47 -2.43
N LEU A 313 2.91 13.46 -1.72
CA LEU A 313 2.54 13.75 -0.33
C LEU A 313 1.24 14.56 -0.21
N ILE A 314 0.90 15.39 -1.20
CA ILE A 314 -0.37 16.12 -1.20
C ILE A 314 -1.54 15.17 -1.54
N HIS A 315 -1.33 14.26 -2.49
CA HIS A 315 -2.35 13.32 -2.95
C HIS A 315 -1.84 11.87 -3.01
N PRO A 316 -1.52 11.22 -1.87
CA PRO A 316 -1.02 9.84 -1.86
C PRO A 316 -2.01 8.85 -2.48
N LEU A 317 -3.30 9.13 -2.31
CA LEU A 317 -4.42 8.43 -2.93
C LEU A 317 -5.41 9.46 -3.47
N ARG A 318 -5.91 9.25 -4.68
CA ARG A 318 -6.94 10.12 -5.29
C ARG A 318 -8.31 9.52 -5.04
N VAL A 319 -9.21 10.26 -4.39
CA VAL A 319 -10.57 9.81 -4.07
C VAL A 319 -11.57 10.76 -4.72
N THR A 320 -12.44 10.21 -5.57
CA THR A 320 -13.47 10.95 -6.29
C THR A 320 -14.80 10.20 -6.22
N VAL A 321 -15.91 10.93 -6.15
CA VAL A 321 -17.26 10.37 -6.19
C VAL A 321 -17.99 11.03 -7.36
N LEU A 322 -18.47 10.22 -8.31
CA LEU A 322 -19.09 10.66 -9.56
C LEU A 322 -20.57 10.22 -9.62
N SER A 323 -21.36 10.93 -10.44
CA SER A 323 -22.66 10.40 -10.90
C SER A 323 -22.43 9.53 -12.13
N ARG A 324 -23.09 8.37 -12.20
CA ARG A 324 -23.21 7.57 -13.41
C ARG A 324 -24.70 7.33 -13.70
N GLY A 325 -25.35 8.36 -14.24
CA GLY A 325 -26.82 8.35 -14.36
C GLY A 325 -27.48 8.45 -12.98
N PRO A 326 -28.37 7.52 -12.59
CA PRO A 326 -28.97 7.50 -11.26
C PRO A 326 -28.00 7.00 -10.18
N ASP A 327 -26.94 6.29 -10.57
CA ASP A 327 -26.05 5.60 -9.62
C ASP A 327 -24.90 6.51 -9.17
N THR A 328 -24.40 6.27 -7.96
CA THR A 328 -23.19 6.91 -7.44
C THR A 328 -22.00 5.96 -7.59
N GLU A 329 -20.91 6.44 -8.20
CA GLU A 329 -19.67 5.69 -8.38
C GLU A 329 -18.54 6.32 -7.54
N LEU A 330 -17.94 5.53 -6.66
CA LEU A 330 -16.72 5.86 -5.94
C LEU A 330 -15.51 5.37 -6.74
N LEU A 331 -14.56 6.27 -6.97
CA LEU A 331 -13.27 5.99 -7.60
C LEU A 331 -12.15 6.28 -6.60
N VAL A 332 -11.28 5.29 -6.37
CA VAL A 332 -10.03 5.47 -5.62
C VAL A 332 -8.87 5.05 -6.51
N ALA A 333 -7.90 5.94 -6.73
CA ALA A 333 -6.68 5.63 -7.48
C ALA A 333 -5.47 5.56 -6.55
N ASN A 334 -4.75 4.43 -6.64
CA ASN A 334 -3.57 4.08 -5.88
C ASN A 334 -2.35 4.01 -6.81
N PRO A 335 -1.34 4.87 -6.64
CA PRO A 335 -0.13 4.80 -7.46
C PRO A 335 0.65 3.53 -7.11
N THR A 336 1.11 2.79 -8.12
CA THR A 336 1.93 1.59 -7.91
C THR A 336 3.42 1.91 -8.04
N GLU A 337 4.26 1.10 -7.38
CA GLU A 337 5.70 1.01 -7.65
C GLU A 337 5.94 0.59 -9.11
N LEU A 338 7.14 0.88 -9.64
CA LEU A 338 7.59 0.29 -10.92
C LEU A 338 7.60 -1.25 -10.91
N SER A 339 7.61 -1.87 -9.73
CA SER A 339 7.48 -3.32 -9.53
C SER A 339 6.03 -3.83 -9.66
N GLY A 340 5.07 -2.95 -9.93
CA GLY A 340 3.64 -3.26 -10.01
C GLY A 340 2.97 -3.43 -8.64
N LYS A 341 3.65 -3.12 -7.55
CA LYS A 341 3.12 -3.23 -6.19
C LYS A 341 2.49 -1.92 -5.74
N GLY A 342 1.19 -1.95 -5.45
CA GLY A 342 0.47 -0.82 -4.86
C GLY A 342 0.58 -0.76 -3.34
N ARG A 343 0.07 0.34 -2.78
CA ARG A 343 -0.17 0.47 -1.34
C ARG A 343 -1.11 -0.65 -0.84
N PRO A 344 -0.75 -1.36 0.23
CA PRO A 344 -1.56 -2.46 0.75
C PRO A 344 -2.83 -1.98 1.44
N LEU A 345 -3.80 -2.89 1.59
CA LEU A 345 -5.07 -2.70 2.31
C LEU A 345 -5.98 -1.59 1.77
N VAL A 346 -5.75 -1.05 0.57
CA VAL A 346 -6.61 0.02 0.03
C VAL A 346 -8.05 -0.47 -0.13
N PHE A 347 -8.28 -1.63 -0.75
CA PHE A 347 -9.63 -2.19 -0.87
C PHE A 347 -10.28 -2.51 0.49
N TYR A 348 -9.50 -3.07 1.41
CA TYR A 348 -9.94 -3.33 2.79
C TYR A 348 -10.44 -2.04 3.46
N ASN A 349 -9.69 -0.95 3.35
CA ASN A 349 -10.07 0.35 3.93
C ASN A 349 -11.28 0.98 3.21
N ILE A 350 -11.42 0.80 1.89
CA ILE A 350 -12.60 1.26 1.13
C ILE A 350 -13.85 0.54 1.63
N THR A 351 -13.82 -0.80 1.64
CA THR A 351 -14.96 -1.61 2.08
C THR A 351 -15.31 -1.38 3.56
N LEU A 352 -14.31 -1.17 4.42
CA LEU A 352 -14.52 -0.81 5.82
C LEU A 352 -15.20 0.57 5.96
N ALA A 353 -14.72 1.57 5.22
CA ALA A 353 -15.30 2.91 5.24
C ALA A 353 -16.78 2.89 4.81
N LEU A 354 -17.09 2.16 3.73
CA LEU A 354 -18.46 2.03 3.25
C LEU A 354 -19.35 1.25 4.23
N LYS A 355 -18.82 0.20 4.87
CA LYS A 355 -19.51 -0.51 5.97
C LYS A 355 -19.84 0.41 7.14
N LEU A 356 -18.89 1.26 7.58
CA LEU A 356 -19.11 2.20 8.69
C LEU A 356 -20.05 3.36 8.33
N LEU A 357 -20.09 3.74 7.06
CA LEU A 357 -21.05 4.72 6.54
C LEU A 357 -22.42 4.10 6.27
N ASP A 358 -22.58 2.79 6.48
CA ASP A 358 -23.80 2.03 6.23
C ASP A 358 -24.27 2.13 4.76
N ILE A 359 -23.31 2.05 3.84
CA ILE A 359 -23.51 2.11 2.39
C ILE A 359 -23.29 0.73 1.77
N GLY A 360 -24.24 0.28 0.95
CA GLY A 360 -24.14 -0.98 0.20
C GLY A 360 -23.20 -0.85 -1.00
N ILE A 361 -22.62 -1.98 -1.41
CA ILE A 361 -21.79 -2.06 -2.61
C ILE A 361 -22.51 -2.94 -3.61
N PHE A 362 -22.93 -2.36 -4.74
CA PHE A 362 -23.62 -3.09 -5.80
C PHE A 362 -22.64 -3.78 -6.76
N LEU A 363 -21.57 -3.07 -7.12
CA LEU A 363 -20.51 -3.54 -8.00
C LEU A 363 -19.18 -2.97 -7.52
N ALA A 364 -18.13 -3.77 -7.55
CA ALA A 364 -16.77 -3.32 -7.33
C ALA A 364 -15.85 -3.97 -8.35
N GLU A 365 -14.89 -3.19 -8.84
CA GLU A 365 -13.90 -3.60 -9.82
C GLU A 365 -12.54 -2.98 -9.49
N ILE A 366 -11.48 -3.79 -9.61
CA ILE A 366 -10.10 -3.33 -9.50
C ILE A 366 -9.44 -3.51 -10.86
N ARG A 367 -8.86 -2.44 -11.38
CA ARG A 367 -8.11 -2.45 -12.65
C ARG A 367 -6.82 -1.66 -12.52
N ARG A 368 -5.82 -2.09 -13.29
CA ARG A 368 -4.56 -1.36 -13.45
C ARG A 368 -4.60 -0.54 -14.73
N TYR A 369 -4.08 0.68 -14.66
CA TYR A 369 -4.04 1.61 -15.78
C TYR A 369 -2.67 2.28 -15.83
N LEU A 370 -2.13 2.47 -17.03
CA LEU A 370 -0.91 3.25 -17.25
C LEU A 370 -1.30 4.71 -17.54
N ILE A 371 -0.81 5.65 -16.71
CA ILE A 371 -1.00 7.10 -16.87
C ILE A 371 0.37 7.75 -17.00
N GLY A 372 0.70 8.22 -18.21
CA GLY A 372 2.07 8.64 -18.52
C GLY A 372 3.04 7.48 -18.25
N ASP A 373 4.04 7.72 -17.40
CA ASP A 373 5.05 6.72 -17.04
C ASP A 373 4.72 5.99 -15.71
N GLN A 374 3.54 6.20 -15.12
CA GLN A 374 3.14 5.61 -13.84
C GLN A 374 1.98 4.63 -14.02
N GLU A 375 2.09 3.42 -13.46
CA GLU A 375 0.95 2.52 -13.30
C GLU A 375 0.11 2.91 -12.05
N TRP A 376 -1.20 2.80 -12.19
CA TRP A 376 -2.19 3.09 -11.16
C TRP A 376 -3.13 1.92 -11.00
N GLU A 377 -3.35 1.50 -9.77
CA GLU A 377 -4.42 0.59 -9.39
C GLU A 377 -5.66 1.41 -9.02
N VAL A 378 -6.73 1.24 -9.80
CA VAL A 378 -7.97 2.00 -9.65
C VAL A 378 -9.09 1.08 -9.20
N TYR A 379 -9.68 1.47 -8.07
CA TYR A 379 -10.83 0.83 -7.44
C TYR A 379 -12.08 1.58 -7.87
N ARG A 380 -12.95 0.90 -8.63
CA ARG A 380 -14.25 1.43 -9.05
C ARG A 380 -15.34 0.73 -8.26
N VAL A 381 -16.14 1.48 -7.51
CA VAL A 381 -17.18 0.91 -6.64
C VAL A 381 -18.50 1.63 -6.94
N MET A 382 -19.48 0.92 -7.50
CA MET A 382 -20.85 1.42 -7.61
C MET A 382 -21.58 1.16 -6.30
N LEU A 383 -22.13 2.23 -5.74
CA LEU A 383 -22.77 2.22 -4.44
C LEU A 383 -24.25 1.90 -4.59
N ASP A 384 -24.76 1.06 -3.71
CA ASP A 384 -26.20 0.85 -3.53
C ASP A 384 -26.70 1.82 -2.45
N GLU A 385 -27.37 2.89 -2.88
CA GLU A 385 -27.93 3.90 -1.97
C GLU A 385 -29.30 3.46 -1.37
N GLY A 386 -29.88 2.35 -1.85
CA GLY A 386 -31.19 1.86 -1.43
C GLY A 386 -32.33 2.88 -1.61
N ALA A 387 -33.53 2.57 -1.10
CA ALA A 387 -34.68 3.49 -1.11
C ALA A 387 -34.64 4.56 0.01
N GLY A 388 -33.50 4.74 0.69
CA GLY A 388 -33.32 5.63 1.83
C GLY A 388 -32.80 7.02 1.46
N SER A 389 -32.52 7.87 2.47
CA SER A 389 -31.86 9.16 2.25
C SER A 389 -30.42 8.93 1.77
N SER A 390 -30.09 9.37 0.56
CA SER A 390 -28.73 9.21 0.05
C SER A 390 -27.70 9.93 0.91
N VAL A 391 -26.59 9.26 1.19
CA VAL A 391 -25.48 9.87 1.92
C VAL A 391 -24.86 10.94 1.01
N PRO A 392 -24.69 12.19 1.47
CA PRO A 392 -24.09 13.23 0.65
C PRO A 392 -22.72 12.81 0.15
N ARG A 393 -22.44 13.00 -1.14
CA ARG A 393 -21.19 12.56 -1.79
C ARG A 393 -19.92 13.06 -1.11
N ASN A 394 -19.95 14.29 -0.59
CA ASN A 394 -18.83 14.85 0.18
C ASN A 394 -18.57 14.03 1.46
N LYS A 395 -19.62 13.55 2.15
CA LYS A 395 -19.48 12.69 3.33
C LYS A 395 -18.90 11.32 2.96
N ILE A 396 -19.27 10.76 1.80
CA ILE A 396 -18.68 9.52 1.29
C ILE A 396 -17.19 9.73 0.99
N LYS A 397 -16.86 10.75 0.20
CA LYS A 397 -15.49 11.11 -0.16
C LYS A 397 -14.62 11.32 1.08
N ASP A 398 -15.10 12.11 2.04
CA ASP A 398 -14.37 12.42 3.26
C ASP A 398 -14.23 11.22 4.19
N GLY A 399 -15.28 10.40 4.32
CA GLY A 399 -15.24 9.17 5.13
C GLY A 399 -14.23 8.16 4.59
N VAL A 400 -14.26 7.91 3.27
CA VAL A 400 -13.30 7.03 2.61
C VAL A 400 -11.88 7.60 2.71
N ARG A 401 -11.69 8.89 2.46
CA ARG A 401 -10.37 9.54 2.58
C ARG A 401 -9.82 9.45 4.00
N LYS A 402 -10.62 9.73 5.03
CA LYS A 402 -10.20 9.61 6.43
C LYS A 402 -9.78 8.20 6.79
N MET A 403 -10.50 7.18 6.33
CA MET A 403 -10.15 5.78 6.56
C MET A 403 -8.82 5.42 5.87
N LEU A 404 -8.66 5.79 4.60
CA LEU A 404 -7.44 5.51 3.83
C LEU A 404 -6.20 6.19 4.42
N MET A 405 -6.35 7.43 4.90
CA MET A 405 -5.26 8.24 5.46
C MET A 405 -5.03 7.98 6.96
N GLY A 406 -5.85 7.17 7.63
CA GLY A 406 -5.75 6.94 9.07
C GLY A 406 -6.06 8.18 9.91
N TRP A 407 -6.96 9.04 9.45
CA TRP A 407 -7.39 10.27 10.13
C TRP A 407 -8.72 10.12 10.88
N ALA A 408 -9.31 8.92 10.83
CA ALA A 408 -10.58 8.57 11.44
C ALA A 408 -10.58 8.76 12.97
#